data_AF-A0A024Q8V7-F1
#
_entry.id   AF-A0A024Q8V7-F1
#
_cell.length_a   1.000
_cell.length_b   1.000
_cell.length_c   1.000
_cell.angle_alpha   90.00
_cell.angle_beta   90.00
_cell.angle_gamma   90.00
#
_symmetry.space_group_name_H-M   'P 1'
#
loop_
_entity.id
_entity.type
_entity.pdbx_description
1 polymer ?
#
loop_
_entity_poly.entity_id
_entity_poly.type
_entity_poly.pdbx_seq_one_letter_code
_entity_poly.pdbx_strand_id
1 'polypeptide(L)'
;MSNNYDEIIEKAKEFFRKEIAPSHIANTKKLTKLKQFNLNPFLDKYKASFLTGNDDPKSIAKALVYPRVLGTSINTTFGNKLQKFCSEVLEGFASTTSGIDIEFIDKVDGRRKYCQIKAGPNTINKDDVETIKGHFAGVKNLARTNNLNVGFNDLIVGVFYGTPEDLSGHYKRIAQEYTVIIGAEFWYRLTGEEDFYQRLTDAIGDVASEYDGSELMDKVITSLAKEIEKSLDPKQLDVEVREIADGKGTYDV
;
A
#
# COMPACT_ATOMS: atom_id res chain seq x y z
N MET A 1 -10.05 -29.11 17.89
CA MET A 1 -11.10 -28.44 17.09
C MET A 1 -10.35 -27.59 16.09
N SER A 2 -10.52 -27.82 14.79
CA SER A 2 -9.93 -26.94 13.77
C SER A 2 -10.46 -25.53 13.99
N ASN A 3 -9.57 -24.56 14.19
CA ASN A 3 -9.94 -23.19 14.51
C ASN A 3 -10.66 -22.60 13.29
N ASN A 4 -11.86 -22.06 13.48
CA ASN A 4 -12.76 -21.66 12.37
C ASN A 4 -12.15 -20.57 11.47
N TYR A 5 -11.06 -19.93 11.89
CA TYR A 5 -10.40 -18.83 11.17
C TYR A 5 -9.02 -19.19 10.60
N ASP A 6 -8.54 -20.43 10.78
CA ASP A 6 -7.26 -20.86 10.18
C ASP A 6 -7.32 -20.82 8.64
N GLU A 7 -8.51 -21.01 8.06
CA GLU A 7 -8.73 -20.86 6.62
C GLU A 7 -8.42 -19.43 6.12
N ILE A 8 -8.71 -18.40 6.91
CA ILE A 8 -8.36 -17.00 6.58
C ILE A 8 -6.84 -16.84 6.50
N ILE A 9 -6.11 -17.47 7.41
CA ILE A 9 -4.65 -17.44 7.43
C ILE A 9 -4.07 -18.13 6.19
N GLU A 10 -4.57 -19.33 5.85
CA GLU A 10 -4.11 -20.03 4.64
C GLU A 10 -4.46 -19.28 3.36
N LYS A 11 -5.65 -18.68 3.27
CA LYS A 11 -6.03 -17.80 2.15
C LYS A 11 -5.15 -16.56 2.08
N ALA A 12 -4.79 -15.95 3.20
CA ALA A 12 -3.89 -14.80 3.22
C ALA A 12 -2.48 -15.16 2.71
N LYS A 13 -1.97 -16.33 3.08
CA LYS A 13 -0.70 -16.87 2.55
C LYS A 13 -0.77 -17.07 1.04
N GLU A 14 -1.82 -17.71 0.55
CA GLU A 14 -2.02 -17.96 -0.88
C GLU A 14 -2.19 -16.65 -1.67
N PHE A 15 -2.95 -15.69 -1.12
CA PHE A 15 -3.09 -14.36 -1.69
C PHE A 15 -1.75 -13.65 -1.83
N PHE A 16 -0.90 -13.71 -0.80
CA PHE A 16 0.42 -13.09 -0.87
C PHE A 16 1.27 -13.71 -1.98
N ARG A 17 1.22 -15.04 -2.14
CA ARG A 17 1.96 -15.76 -3.20
C ARG A 17 1.48 -15.44 -4.60
N LYS A 18 0.16 -15.28 -4.79
CA LYS A 18 -0.45 -15.09 -6.12
C LYS A 18 -0.53 -13.62 -6.55
N GLU A 19 -0.77 -12.73 -5.60
CA GLU A 19 -1.11 -11.33 -5.89
C GLU A 19 0.02 -10.37 -5.52
N ILE A 20 0.53 -10.46 -4.30
CA ILE A 20 1.46 -9.45 -3.77
C ILE A 20 2.87 -9.67 -4.31
N ALA A 21 3.46 -10.84 -4.09
CA ALA A 21 4.85 -11.09 -4.48
C ALA A 21 5.07 -10.98 -6.01
N PRO A 22 4.23 -11.56 -6.88
CA PRO A 22 4.40 -11.41 -8.34
C PRO A 22 4.26 -9.95 -8.80
N SER A 23 3.32 -9.20 -8.23
CA SER A 23 3.14 -7.77 -8.54
C SER A 23 4.35 -6.95 -8.11
N HIS A 24 4.90 -7.21 -6.92
CA HIS A 24 6.08 -6.53 -6.41
C HIS A 24 7.32 -6.83 -7.27
N ILE A 25 7.53 -8.08 -7.66
CA ILE A 25 8.58 -8.49 -8.60
C ILE A 25 8.41 -7.78 -9.95
N ALA A 26 7.21 -7.78 -10.51
CA ALA A 26 6.92 -7.14 -11.80
C ALA A 26 7.15 -5.62 -11.76
N ASN A 27 6.79 -4.96 -10.65
CA ASN A 27 7.04 -3.53 -10.47
C ASN A 27 8.52 -3.22 -10.28
N THR A 28 9.25 -4.06 -9.54
CA THR A 28 10.70 -3.94 -9.35
C THR A 28 11.45 -4.02 -10.70
N LYS A 29 11.07 -4.96 -11.58
CA LYS A 29 11.65 -5.10 -12.92
C LYS A 29 11.54 -3.84 -13.80
N LYS A 30 10.58 -2.95 -13.54
CA LYS A 30 10.38 -1.72 -14.32
C LYS A 30 11.37 -0.61 -13.95
N LEU A 31 12.02 -0.70 -12.79
CA LEU A 31 12.82 0.37 -12.18
C LEU A 31 14.24 0.51 -12.77
N THR A 32 14.43 0.07 -14.01
CA THR A 32 15.73 0.08 -14.70
C THR A 32 16.00 1.38 -15.46
N LYS A 33 15.06 2.34 -15.44
CA LYS A 33 15.08 3.59 -16.21
C LYS A 33 14.93 4.81 -15.31
N LEU A 34 15.70 5.87 -15.57
CA LEU A 34 15.66 7.13 -14.80
C LEU A 34 14.27 7.77 -14.81
N LYS A 35 13.54 7.68 -15.93
CA LYS A 35 12.16 8.20 -16.05
C LYS A 35 11.16 7.61 -15.05
N GLN A 36 11.48 6.49 -14.40
CA GLN A 36 10.63 5.88 -13.36
C GLN A 36 10.84 6.54 -11.99
N PHE A 37 11.81 7.45 -11.89
CA PHE A 37 12.17 8.17 -10.70
C PHE A 37 11.95 9.67 -10.90
N ASN A 38 11.49 10.33 -9.84
CA ASN A 38 11.46 11.78 -9.78
C ASN A 38 12.80 12.23 -9.21
N LEU A 39 13.79 12.43 -10.09
CA LEU A 39 15.13 12.85 -9.68
C LEU A 39 15.07 14.21 -8.99
N ASN A 40 15.78 14.32 -7.88
CA ASN A 40 16.10 15.59 -7.25
C ASN A 40 17.62 15.75 -7.26
N PRO A 41 18.18 16.43 -8.27
CA PRO A 41 19.63 16.49 -8.46
C PRO A 41 20.38 17.13 -7.26
N PHE A 42 19.69 17.95 -6.46
CA PHE A 42 20.26 18.54 -5.25
C PHE A 42 20.44 17.52 -4.12
N LEU A 43 19.59 16.49 -4.07
CA LEU A 43 19.55 15.54 -2.96
C LEU A 43 20.08 14.16 -3.33
N ASP A 44 20.05 13.76 -4.59
CA ASP A 44 20.31 12.36 -4.95
C ASP A 44 21.78 11.95 -4.71
N LYS A 45 22.74 12.85 -4.95
CA LYS A 45 24.15 12.66 -4.55
C LYS A 45 24.31 12.56 -3.04
N TYR A 46 23.62 13.44 -2.30
CA TYR A 46 23.65 13.41 -0.84
C TYR A 46 23.08 12.09 -0.30
N LYS A 47 21.94 11.63 -0.81
CA LYS A 47 21.33 10.35 -0.42
C LYS A 47 22.25 9.18 -0.72
N ALA A 48 22.92 9.18 -1.88
CA ALA A 48 23.91 8.16 -2.25
C ALA A 48 25.08 8.13 -1.27
N SER A 49 25.70 9.28 -1.01
CA SER A 49 26.83 9.40 -0.09
C SER A 49 26.43 9.05 1.35
N PHE A 50 25.23 9.42 1.78
CA PHE A 50 24.71 9.05 3.09
C PHE A 50 24.50 7.53 3.23
N LEU A 51 23.99 6.88 2.18
CA LEU A 51 23.70 5.44 2.18
C LEU A 51 24.97 4.58 2.06
N THR A 52 25.96 5.02 1.27
CA THR A 52 27.06 4.16 0.81
C THR A 52 28.46 4.73 1.03
N GLY A 53 28.57 6.00 1.42
CA GLY A 53 29.84 6.72 1.56
C GLY A 53 30.36 7.36 0.26
N ASN A 54 29.68 7.21 -0.88
CA ASN A 54 30.04 7.86 -2.14
C ASN A 54 28.82 8.18 -3.03
N ASP A 55 29.03 8.93 -4.11
CA ASP A 55 27.99 9.32 -5.08
C ASP A 55 28.18 8.69 -6.46
N ASP A 56 28.83 7.51 -6.53
CA ASP A 56 28.99 6.80 -7.80
C ASP A 56 27.62 6.39 -8.41
N PRO A 57 27.53 6.13 -9.73
CA PRO A 57 26.27 5.78 -10.37
C PRO A 57 25.53 4.60 -9.73
N LYS A 58 26.25 3.62 -9.18
CA LYS A 58 25.65 2.46 -8.49
C LYS A 58 25.08 2.87 -7.13
N SER A 59 25.76 3.77 -6.42
CA SER A 59 25.30 4.33 -5.15
C SER A 59 24.08 5.23 -5.30
N ILE A 60 24.03 6.06 -6.35
CA ILE A 60 22.83 6.82 -6.71
C ILE A 60 21.68 5.86 -7.07
N ALA A 61 21.95 4.83 -7.88
CA ALA A 61 20.94 3.83 -8.22
C ALA A 61 20.37 3.13 -6.96
N LYS A 62 21.22 2.73 -6.01
CA LYS A 62 20.79 2.15 -4.72
C LYS A 62 19.89 3.10 -3.93
N ALA A 63 20.30 4.36 -3.82
CA ALA A 63 19.55 5.40 -3.10
C ALA A 63 18.16 5.69 -3.71
N LEU A 64 17.99 5.44 -5.01
CA LEU A 64 16.70 5.57 -5.70
C LEU A 64 15.86 4.28 -5.60
N VAL A 65 16.47 3.13 -5.83
CA VAL A 65 15.77 1.84 -5.96
C VAL A 65 15.29 1.34 -4.60
N TYR A 66 16.11 1.36 -3.54
CA TYR A 66 15.71 0.79 -2.25
C TYR A 66 14.45 1.46 -1.66
N PRO A 67 14.36 2.80 -1.54
CA PRO A 67 13.15 3.43 -0.99
C PRO A 67 11.91 3.20 -1.87
N ARG A 68 12.10 3.10 -3.19
CA ARG A 68 11.01 2.82 -4.12
C ARG A 68 10.47 1.40 -3.95
N VAL A 69 11.35 0.40 -3.94
CA VAL A 69 10.99 -1.03 -3.88
C VAL A 69 10.46 -1.42 -2.51
N LEU A 70 11.17 -1.04 -1.45
CA LEU A 70 10.88 -1.47 -0.07
C LEU A 70 9.87 -0.57 0.65
N GLY A 71 9.55 0.59 0.08
CA GLY A 71 8.55 1.51 0.61
C GLY A 71 7.34 1.62 -0.32
N THR A 72 7.32 2.68 -1.11
CA THR A 72 6.12 3.09 -1.89
C THR A 72 5.57 1.98 -2.80
N SER A 73 6.40 1.25 -3.53
CA SER A 73 5.92 0.25 -4.51
C SER A 73 5.18 -0.92 -3.86
N ILE A 74 5.68 -1.47 -2.76
CA ILE A 74 5.02 -2.60 -2.08
C ILE A 74 3.78 -2.13 -1.33
N ASN A 75 3.84 -0.97 -0.67
CA ASN A 75 2.70 -0.39 0.05
C ASN A 75 1.53 -0.06 -0.88
N THR A 76 1.80 0.54 -2.04
CA THR A 76 0.78 0.79 -3.07
C THR A 76 0.23 -0.52 -3.63
N THR A 77 1.08 -1.53 -3.83
CA THR A 77 0.65 -2.86 -4.32
C THR A 77 -0.36 -3.48 -3.35
N PHE A 78 -0.03 -3.51 -2.07
CA PHE A 78 -0.92 -4.04 -1.03
C PHE A 78 -2.23 -3.25 -0.94
N GLY A 79 -2.15 -1.91 -0.90
CA GLY A 79 -3.33 -1.05 -0.86
C GLY A 79 -4.27 -1.24 -2.06
N ASN A 80 -3.72 -1.30 -3.28
CA ASN A 80 -4.51 -1.50 -4.50
C ASN A 80 -5.17 -2.89 -4.57
N LYS A 81 -4.57 -3.88 -3.90
CA LYS A 81 -5.06 -5.26 -3.85
C LYS A 81 -6.01 -5.51 -2.68
N LEU A 82 -6.27 -4.51 -1.84
CA LEU A 82 -7.07 -4.66 -0.62
C LEU A 82 -8.52 -5.10 -0.88
N GLN A 83 -9.19 -4.54 -1.90
CA GLN A 83 -10.54 -5.01 -2.23
C GLN A 83 -10.55 -6.49 -2.66
N LYS A 84 -9.52 -6.90 -3.42
CA LYS A 84 -9.34 -8.31 -3.81
C LYS A 84 -9.05 -9.19 -2.60
N PHE A 85 -8.27 -8.69 -1.64
CA PHE A 85 -8.04 -9.36 -0.36
C PHE A 85 -9.37 -9.59 0.37
N CYS A 86 -10.23 -8.57 0.47
CA CYS A 86 -11.55 -8.74 1.09
C CYS A 86 -12.40 -9.81 0.39
N SER A 87 -12.39 -9.83 -0.95
CA SER A 87 -13.21 -10.78 -1.71
C SER A 87 -12.68 -12.21 -1.72
N GLU A 88 -11.38 -12.43 -1.57
CA GLU A 88 -10.77 -13.79 -1.64
C GLU A 88 -10.45 -14.34 -0.25
N VAL A 89 -9.94 -13.51 0.65
CA VAL A 89 -9.48 -13.92 1.99
C VAL A 89 -10.60 -13.79 3.02
N LEU A 90 -11.44 -12.77 2.89
CA LEU A 90 -12.58 -12.51 3.79
C LEU A 90 -13.92 -12.79 3.11
N GLU A 91 -13.96 -13.69 2.11
CA GLU A 91 -15.14 -13.93 1.27
C GLU A 91 -16.41 -14.26 2.06
N GLY A 92 -16.28 -14.96 3.19
CA GLY A 92 -17.41 -15.30 4.09
C GLY A 92 -18.02 -14.08 4.79
N PHE A 93 -17.39 -12.92 4.69
CA PHE A 93 -17.85 -11.65 5.25
C PHE A 93 -18.21 -10.64 4.16
N ALA A 94 -18.12 -10.98 2.87
CA ALA A 94 -18.39 -10.03 1.79
C ALA A 94 -19.78 -9.39 1.93
N SER A 95 -19.82 -8.06 1.86
CA SER A 95 -21.07 -7.30 1.96
C SER A 95 -21.82 -7.25 0.63
N THR A 96 -23.15 -7.32 0.68
CA THR A 96 -24.01 -6.99 -0.47
C THR A 96 -24.48 -5.54 -0.46
N THR A 97 -24.21 -4.82 0.63
CA THR A 97 -24.56 -3.41 0.81
C THR A 97 -23.56 -2.53 0.07
N SER A 98 -24.05 -1.68 -0.84
CA SER A 98 -23.21 -0.76 -1.63
C SER A 98 -22.35 0.15 -0.74
N GLY A 99 -21.06 0.23 -1.06
CA GLY A 99 -20.09 1.07 -0.34
C GLY A 99 -19.53 0.45 0.95
N ILE A 100 -19.95 -0.77 1.30
CA ILE A 100 -19.45 -1.55 2.42
C ILE A 100 -18.64 -2.73 1.86
N ASP A 101 -17.45 -2.97 2.42
CA ASP A 101 -16.58 -4.05 1.96
C ASP A 101 -16.95 -5.38 2.62
N ILE A 102 -17.16 -5.39 3.94
CA ILE A 102 -17.54 -6.59 4.70
C ILE A 102 -18.66 -6.32 5.71
N GLU A 103 -19.41 -7.37 6.03
CA GLU A 103 -20.34 -7.44 7.15
C GLU A 103 -20.02 -8.64 8.04
N PHE A 104 -20.01 -8.43 9.36
CA PHE A 104 -19.73 -9.51 10.32
C PHE A 104 -20.46 -9.30 11.65
N ILE A 105 -20.58 -10.36 12.45
CA ILE A 105 -21.03 -10.24 13.84
C ILE A 105 -19.78 -10.02 14.71
N ASP A 106 -19.68 -8.86 15.34
CA ASP A 106 -18.57 -8.54 16.25
C ASP A 106 -18.58 -9.52 17.42
N LYS A 107 -17.45 -10.19 17.65
CA LYS A 107 -17.29 -11.22 18.67
C LYS A 107 -17.24 -10.68 20.08
N VAL A 108 -17.05 -9.38 20.24
CA VAL A 108 -17.01 -8.69 21.54
C VAL A 108 -18.41 -8.23 21.95
N ASP A 109 -19.16 -7.57 21.05
CA ASP A 109 -20.47 -6.98 21.40
C ASP A 109 -21.70 -7.72 20.81
N GLY A 110 -21.48 -8.72 19.95
CA GLY A 110 -22.53 -9.54 19.36
C GLY A 110 -23.39 -8.84 18.31
N ARG A 111 -23.04 -7.61 17.90
CA ARG A 111 -23.81 -6.83 16.93
C ARG A 111 -23.28 -7.01 15.52
N ARG A 112 -24.18 -6.89 14.53
CA ARG A 112 -23.79 -6.83 13.11
C ARG A 112 -23.05 -5.51 12.84
N LYS A 113 -21.89 -5.61 12.21
CA LYS A 113 -21.08 -4.49 11.75
C LYS A 113 -21.10 -4.40 10.23
N TYR A 114 -21.21 -3.18 9.72
CA TYR A 114 -21.02 -2.82 8.32
C TYR A 114 -19.71 -2.07 8.23
N CYS A 115 -18.72 -2.71 7.63
CA CYS A 115 -17.34 -2.27 7.68
C CYS A 115 -16.86 -1.81 6.30
N GLN A 116 -16.32 -0.60 6.27
CA GLN A 116 -15.46 -0.17 5.17
C GLN A 116 -14.00 -0.39 5.56
N ILE A 117 -13.25 -1.09 4.72
CA ILE A 117 -11.90 -1.53 4.99
C ILE A 117 -10.88 -0.59 4.35
N LYS A 118 -9.82 -0.30 5.10
CA LYS A 118 -8.63 0.41 4.62
C LYS A 118 -7.37 -0.30 5.09
N ALA A 119 -6.30 -0.20 4.30
CA ALA A 119 -5.11 -1.00 4.56
C ALA A 119 -4.39 -0.51 5.83
N GLY A 120 -4.24 0.81 6.00
CA GLY A 120 -3.40 1.36 7.05
C GLY A 120 -3.80 2.76 7.54
N PRO A 121 -3.07 3.28 8.54
CA PRO A 121 -3.48 4.47 9.29
C PRO A 121 -3.32 5.79 8.52
N ASN A 122 -2.64 5.75 7.37
CA ASN A 122 -2.38 6.92 6.51
C ASN A 122 -2.83 6.70 5.06
N THR A 123 -3.80 5.81 4.84
CA THR A 123 -4.21 5.38 3.47
C THR A 123 -5.44 6.08 2.93
N ILE A 124 -5.95 7.12 3.60
CA ILE A 124 -7.11 7.89 3.16
C ILE A 124 -6.77 9.38 3.06
N ASN A 125 -7.47 10.07 2.16
CA ASN A 125 -7.38 11.51 2.00
C ASN A 125 -8.70 12.21 2.42
N LYS A 126 -8.84 13.50 2.09
CA LYS A 126 -10.05 14.27 2.40
C LYS A 126 -11.29 13.74 1.68
N ASP A 127 -11.17 13.34 0.43
CA ASP A 127 -12.30 12.88 -0.40
C ASP A 127 -12.77 11.49 0.03
N ASP A 128 -11.85 10.63 0.47
CA ASP A 128 -12.18 9.36 1.12
C ASP A 128 -13.08 9.57 2.34
N VAL A 129 -12.81 10.58 3.18
CA VAL A 129 -13.63 10.85 4.38
C VAL A 129 -15.09 11.11 3.99
N GLU A 130 -15.31 11.98 3.00
CA GLU A 130 -16.67 12.29 2.53
C GLU A 130 -17.34 11.07 1.88
N THR A 131 -16.57 10.28 1.12
CA THR A 131 -17.06 9.04 0.49
C THR A 131 -17.51 8.02 1.53
N ILE A 132 -16.70 7.78 2.57
CA ILE A 132 -17.00 6.85 3.67
C ILE A 132 -18.28 7.29 4.39
N LYS A 133 -18.37 8.58 4.75
CA LYS A 133 -19.57 9.13 5.41
C LYS A 133 -20.81 8.99 4.52
N GLY A 134 -20.68 9.21 3.22
CA GLY A 134 -21.75 9.03 2.24
C GLY A 134 -22.25 7.59 2.17
N HIS A 135 -21.35 6.60 2.14
CA HIS A 135 -21.71 5.19 2.17
C HIS A 135 -22.49 4.84 3.45
N PHE A 136 -21.98 5.25 4.62
CA PHE A 136 -22.64 5.02 5.90
C PHE A 136 -24.01 5.69 6.00
N ALA A 137 -24.17 6.90 5.47
CA ALA A 137 -25.48 7.54 5.37
C ALA A 137 -26.45 6.74 4.47
N GLY A 138 -25.95 6.17 3.37
CA GLY A 138 -26.69 5.23 2.51
C GLY A 138 -27.18 4.01 3.27
N VAL A 139 -26.32 3.37 4.07
CA VAL A 139 -26.70 2.22 4.91
C VAL A 139 -27.79 2.58 5.92
N LYS A 140 -27.65 3.71 6.62
CA LYS A 140 -28.69 4.19 7.57
C LYS A 140 -30.04 4.39 6.89
N ASN A 141 -30.03 4.98 5.70
CA ASN A 141 -31.26 5.21 4.93
C ASN A 141 -31.92 3.89 4.51
N LEU A 142 -31.13 2.92 4.05
CA LEU A 142 -31.62 1.60 3.69
C LEU A 142 -32.17 0.85 4.92
N ALA A 143 -31.48 0.91 6.05
CA ALA A 143 -31.90 0.30 7.29
C ALA A 143 -33.26 0.86 7.76
N ARG A 144 -33.46 2.18 7.70
CA ARG A 144 -34.73 2.83 8.03
C ARG A 144 -35.88 2.35 7.14
N THR A 145 -35.64 2.24 5.83
CA THR A 145 -36.65 1.77 4.86
C THR A 145 -37.06 0.32 5.13
N ASN A 146 -36.12 -0.52 5.56
CA ASN A 146 -36.35 -1.94 5.83
C ASN A 146 -36.64 -2.25 7.31
N ASN A 147 -36.85 -1.22 8.14
CA ASN A 147 -37.09 -1.34 9.58
C ASN A 147 -36.01 -2.17 10.32
N LEU A 148 -34.75 -2.08 9.87
CA LEU A 148 -33.59 -2.71 10.48
C LEU A 148 -33.01 -1.80 11.58
N ASN A 149 -32.65 -2.39 12.71
CA ASN A 149 -32.01 -1.68 13.82
C ASN A 149 -30.49 -1.59 13.58
N VAL A 150 -30.02 -0.50 12.97
CA VAL A 150 -28.60 -0.20 12.78
C VAL A 150 -28.22 0.97 13.67
N GLY A 151 -27.38 0.72 14.68
CA GLY A 151 -26.86 1.72 15.58
C GLY A 151 -25.68 2.50 14.99
N PHE A 152 -25.31 3.62 15.60
CA PHE A 152 -24.15 4.41 15.19
C PHE A 152 -22.84 3.61 15.25
N ASN A 153 -22.70 2.74 16.25
CA ASN A 153 -21.51 1.90 16.47
C ASN A 153 -21.51 0.61 15.62
N ASP A 154 -22.50 0.43 14.74
CA ASP A 154 -22.56 -0.69 13.81
C ASP A 154 -21.94 -0.35 12.46
N LEU A 155 -21.69 0.93 12.19
CA LEU A 155 -21.02 1.42 10.99
C LEU A 155 -19.58 1.75 11.36
N ILE A 156 -18.65 0.96 10.84
CA ILE A 156 -17.26 0.99 11.28
C ILE A 156 -16.30 1.15 10.12
N VAL A 157 -15.17 1.78 10.37
CA VAL A 157 -14.00 1.72 9.50
C VAL A 157 -12.99 0.77 10.12
N GLY A 158 -12.67 -0.30 9.40
CA GLY A 158 -11.63 -1.26 9.79
C GLY A 158 -10.30 -0.91 9.12
N VAL A 159 -9.24 -0.79 9.92
CA VAL A 159 -7.87 -0.52 9.43
C VAL A 159 -6.99 -1.73 9.76
N PHE A 160 -6.41 -2.38 8.76
CA PHE A 160 -5.79 -3.71 8.96
C PHE A 160 -4.53 -3.74 9.84
N TYR A 161 -3.72 -2.67 9.84
CA TYR A 161 -2.49 -2.58 10.62
C TYR A 161 -2.27 -1.19 11.22
N GLY A 162 -1.35 -1.11 12.18
CA GLY A 162 -0.99 0.10 12.91
C GLY A 162 -1.64 0.17 14.29
N THR A 163 -1.43 1.27 15.00
CA THR A 163 -2.03 1.54 16.31
C THR A 163 -2.88 2.81 16.27
N PRO A 164 -3.75 3.05 17.28
CA PRO A 164 -4.58 4.25 17.33
C PRO A 164 -3.80 5.57 17.23
N GLU A 165 -2.56 5.61 17.71
CA GLU A 165 -1.68 6.77 17.67
C GLU A 165 -1.23 7.11 16.23
N ASP A 166 -1.09 6.09 15.38
CA ASP A 166 -0.68 6.23 13.99
C ASP A 166 -1.77 6.84 13.10
N LEU A 167 -3.05 6.79 13.55
CA LEU A 167 -4.19 7.22 12.76
C LEU A 167 -4.06 8.69 12.35
N SER A 168 -4.11 8.90 11.03
CA SER A 168 -4.09 10.24 10.44
C SER A 168 -5.25 11.12 10.93
N GLY A 169 -5.09 12.43 10.76
CA GLY A 169 -6.16 13.41 11.04
C GLY A 169 -7.46 13.14 10.27
N HIS A 170 -7.39 12.41 9.15
CA HIS A 170 -8.57 12.00 8.37
C HIS A 170 -9.40 10.96 9.12
N TYR A 171 -8.77 9.92 9.67
CA TYR A 171 -9.49 8.93 10.49
C TYR A 171 -10.01 9.54 11.78
N LYS A 172 -9.25 10.44 12.42
CA LYS A 172 -9.70 11.18 13.61
C LYS A 172 -10.98 11.99 13.33
N ARG A 173 -11.16 12.48 12.10
CA ARG A 173 -12.39 13.17 11.68
C ARG A 173 -13.57 12.21 11.48
N ILE A 174 -13.32 11.01 10.98
CA ILE A 174 -14.35 9.96 10.89
C ILE A 174 -14.77 9.52 12.29
N ALA A 175 -13.79 9.36 13.19
CA ALA A 175 -13.98 8.94 14.58
C ALA A 175 -14.89 9.86 15.42
N GLN A 176 -15.16 11.08 14.94
CA GLN A 176 -16.11 12.01 15.58
C GLN A 176 -17.57 11.54 15.44
N GLU A 177 -17.87 10.73 14.43
CA GLU A 177 -19.24 10.30 14.09
C GLU A 177 -19.41 8.78 13.98
N TYR A 178 -18.33 8.07 13.64
CA TYR A 178 -18.33 6.64 13.36
C TYR A 178 -17.19 5.94 14.09
N THR A 179 -17.32 4.65 14.34
CA THR A 179 -16.26 3.90 15.03
C THR A 179 -15.13 3.56 14.06
N VAL A 180 -13.88 3.78 14.47
CA VAL A 180 -12.68 3.38 13.72
C VAL A 180 -11.93 2.35 14.55
N ILE A 181 -11.71 1.16 14.00
CA ILE A 181 -11.03 0.05 14.67
C ILE A 181 -9.78 -0.30 13.86
N ILE A 182 -8.64 -0.46 14.53
CA ILE A 182 -7.34 -0.60 13.87
C ILE A 182 -6.53 -1.79 14.40
N GLY A 183 -5.78 -2.42 13.49
CA GLY A 183 -4.75 -3.41 13.82
C GLY A 183 -5.34 -4.62 14.55
N ALA A 184 -4.65 -5.03 15.61
CA ALA A 184 -5.03 -6.21 16.41
C ALA A 184 -6.49 -6.15 16.90
N GLU A 185 -7.00 -4.98 17.28
CA GLU A 185 -8.39 -4.85 17.75
C GLU A 185 -9.40 -5.21 16.66
N PHE A 186 -9.15 -4.82 15.40
CA PHE A 186 -10.05 -5.12 14.29
C PHE A 186 -10.17 -6.63 14.10
N TRP A 187 -9.02 -7.32 14.07
CA TRP A 187 -8.95 -8.76 13.90
C TRP A 187 -9.54 -9.51 15.10
N TYR A 188 -9.31 -9.03 16.31
CA TYR A 188 -9.93 -9.59 17.51
C TYR A 188 -11.46 -9.46 17.49
N ARG A 189 -12.01 -8.31 17.08
CA ARG A 189 -13.47 -8.16 16.95
C ARG A 189 -14.08 -9.02 15.85
N LEU A 190 -13.33 -9.26 14.77
CA LEU A 190 -13.77 -10.11 13.66
C LEU A 190 -13.79 -11.60 14.04
N THR A 191 -12.76 -12.05 14.78
CA THR A 191 -12.49 -13.49 15.00
C THR A 191 -12.79 -13.95 16.43
N GLY A 192 -12.67 -13.06 17.42
CA GLY A 192 -12.76 -13.37 18.84
C GLY A 192 -11.45 -13.96 19.40
N GLU A 193 -10.38 -13.97 18.62
CA GLU A 193 -9.09 -14.58 19.00
C GLU A 193 -8.02 -13.50 19.17
N GLU A 194 -7.52 -13.33 20.40
CA GLU A 194 -6.57 -12.26 20.75
C GLU A 194 -5.24 -12.38 20.01
N ASP A 195 -4.81 -13.61 19.70
CA ASP A 195 -3.56 -13.90 19.01
C ASP A 195 -3.69 -13.94 17.47
N PHE A 196 -4.91 -13.80 16.92
CA PHE A 196 -5.16 -13.97 15.49
C PHE A 196 -4.31 -13.04 14.63
N TYR A 197 -4.20 -11.77 15.04
CA TYR A 197 -3.42 -10.80 14.28
C TYR A 197 -1.94 -11.21 14.19
N GLN A 198 -1.38 -11.71 15.29
CA GLN A 198 0.00 -12.20 15.33
C GLN A 198 0.17 -13.42 14.43
N ARG A 199 -0.72 -14.41 14.55
CA ARG A 199 -0.69 -15.62 13.70
C ARG A 199 -0.81 -15.28 12.20
N LEU A 200 -1.66 -14.30 11.86
CA LEU A 200 -1.79 -13.81 10.48
C LEU A 200 -0.51 -13.15 9.99
N THR A 201 0.12 -12.28 10.78
CA THR A 201 1.37 -11.62 10.38
C THR A 201 2.55 -12.58 10.29
N ASP A 202 2.61 -13.57 11.19
CA ASP A 202 3.66 -14.60 11.17
C ASP A 202 3.54 -15.48 9.94
N ALA A 203 2.32 -15.91 9.61
CA ALA A 203 2.03 -16.67 8.39
C ALA A 203 2.43 -15.92 7.11
N ILE A 204 2.21 -14.60 7.05
CA ILE A 204 2.68 -13.77 5.94
C ILE A 204 4.21 -13.70 5.94
N GLY A 205 4.85 -13.61 7.12
CA GLY A 205 6.30 -13.66 7.28
C GLY A 205 6.92 -14.97 6.76
N ASP A 206 6.29 -16.10 7.05
CA ASP A 206 6.70 -17.42 6.54
C ASP A 206 6.67 -17.45 5.00
N VAL A 207 5.60 -16.93 4.39
CA VAL A 207 5.51 -16.83 2.93
C VAL A 207 6.57 -15.88 2.37
N ALA A 208 6.83 -14.75 3.04
CA ALA A 208 7.84 -13.80 2.60
C ALA A 208 9.24 -14.44 2.55
N SER A 209 9.53 -15.41 3.43
CA SER A 209 10.80 -16.14 3.43
C SER A 209 11.03 -17.02 2.20
N GLU A 210 9.98 -17.30 1.42
CA GLU A 210 10.06 -18.04 0.15
C GLU A 210 10.64 -17.20 -1.00
N TYR A 211 10.75 -15.88 -0.82
CA TYR A 211 11.14 -14.93 -1.87
C TYR A 211 12.51 -14.31 -1.59
N ASP A 212 13.49 -14.62 -2.44
CA ASP A 212 14.77 -13.90 -2.49
C ASP A 212 14.81 -12.94 -3.69
N GLY A 213 14.71 -11.64 -3.40
CA GLY A 213 14.77 -10.57 -4.40
C GLY A 213 16.18 -10.04 -4.68
N SER A 214 17.23 -10.55 -4.01
CA SER A 214 18.58 -9.97 -4.02
C SER A 214 19.18 -9.86 -5.42
N GLU A 215 19.15 -10.93 -6.20
CA GLU A 215 19.63 -10.93 -7.59
C GLU A 215 18.85 -9.98 -8.49
N LEU A 216 17.52 -9.94 -8.34
CA LEU A 216 16.66 -9.04 -9.10
C LEU A 216 17.03 -7.58 -8.80
N MET A 217 17.24 -7.27 -7.52
CA MET A 217 17.64 -5.95 -7.08
C MET A 217 19.00 -5.54 -7.65
N ASP A 218 20.01 -6.41 -7.61
CA ASP A 218 21.33 -6.09 -8.19
C ASP A 218 21.26 -5.92 -9.71
N LYS A 219 20.46 -6.72 -10.42
CA LYS A 219 20.21 -6.55 -11.87
C LYS A 219 19.57 -5.19 -12.17
N VAL A 220 18.56 -4.79 -11.40
CA VAL A 220 17.87 -3.49 -11.56
C VAL A 220 18.81 -2.33 -11.26
N ILE A 221 19.53 -2.39 -10.13
CA ILE A 221 20.49 -1.37 -9.71
C ILE A 221 21.60 -1.22 -10.74
N THR A 222 22.18 -2.33 -11.22
CA THR A 222 23.25 -2.32 -12.22
C THR A 222 22.75 -1.76 -13.56
N SER A 223 21.52 -2.10 -13.97
CA SER A 223 20.93 -1.54 -15.18
C SER A 223 20.69 -0.03 -15.06
N LEU A 224 20.17 0.43 -13.91
CA LEU A 224 19.92 1.84 -13.67
C LEU A 224 21.23 2.65 -13.56
N ALA A 225 22.25 2.09 -12.92
CA ALA A 225 23.57 2.71 -12.80
C ALA A 225 24.19 3.02 -14.17
N LYS A 226 24.08 2.12 -15.15
CA LYS A 226 24.53 2.36 -16.53
C LYS A 226 23.80 3.51 -17.21
N GLU A 227 22.55 3.76 -16.84
CA GLU A 227 21.77 4.90 -17.39
C GLU A 227 22.17 6.20 -16.70
N ILE A 228 22.38 6.17 -15.39
CA ILE A 228 22.89 7.31 -14.62
C ILE A 228 24.27 7.73 -15.12
N GLU A 229 25.17 6.79 -15.32
CA GLU A 229 26.51 7.05 -15.86
C GLU A 229 26.46 7.79 -17.20
N LYS A 230 25.58 7.36 -18.12
CA LYS A 230 25.36 8.05 -19.41
C LYS A 230 24.82 9.47 -19.23
N SER A 231 23.90 9.67 -18.28
CA SER A 231 23.32 10.99 -18.01
C SER A 231 24.30 11.97 -17.35
N LEU A 232 25.33 11.44 -16.68
CA LEU A 232 26.38 12.24 -16.04
C LEU A 232 27.57 12.50 -16.97
N ASP A 233 27.63 11.88 -18.16
CA ASP A 233 28.69 12.12 -19.13
C ASP A 233 28.58 13.56 -19.69
N PRO A 234 29.56 14.44 -19.41
CA PRO A 234 29.56 15.83 -19.88
C PRO A 234 29.48 15.95 -21.40
N LYS A 235 29.85 14.90 -22.15
CA LYS A 235 29.81 14.88 -23.62
C LYS A 235 28.40 14.88 -24.21
N GLN A 236 27.36 14.56 -23.43
CA GLN A 236 25.97 14.63 -23.90
C GLN A 236 25.30 15.99 -23.64
N LEU A 237 25.78 16.77 -22.67
CA LEU A 237 25.39 18.18 -22.51
C LEU A 237 25.85 19.05 -23.69
N ASP A 238 26.90 18.61 -24.37
CA ASP A 238 27.63 19.40 -25.35
C ASP A 238 27.06 19.29 -26.78
N VAL A 239 26.19 18.35 -27.14
CA VAL A 239 25.76 18.25 -28.56
C VAL A 239 24.73 19.32 -28.92
N GLU A 240 23.64 19.46 -28.14
CA GLU A 240 22.65 20.52 -28.37
C GLU A 240 23.22 21.92 -28.11
N VAL A 241 24.07 22.07 -27.08
CA VAL A 241 24.67 23.36 -26.74
C VAL A 241 25.78 23.74 -27.72
N ARG A 242 26.59 22.80 -28.22
CA ARG A 242 27.58 23.10 -29.28
C ARG A 242 26.94 23.33 -30.64
N GLU A 243 25.87 22.64 -31.01
CA GLU A 243 25.20 22.90 -32.31
C GLU A 243 24.57 24.31 -32.37
N ILE A 244 24.07 24.80 -31.22
CA ILE A 244 23.57 26.17 -31.07
C ILE A 244 24.74 27.18 -30.95
N ALA A 245 25.81 26.85 -30.22
CA ALA A 245 26.98 27.72 -30.05
C ALA A 245 27.88 27.82 -31.30
N ASP A 246 27.94 26.78 -32.13
CA ASP A 246 28.71 26.71 -33.38
C ASP A 246 27.94 27.30 -34.58
N GLY A 247 26.78 27.93 -34.35
CA GLY A 247 26.05 28.72 -35.35
C GLY A 247 25.43 27.90 -36.50
N LYS A 248 25.15 26.60 -36.30
CA LYS A 248 24.54 25.74 -37.31
C LYS A 248 23.02 25.61 -37.22
N GLY A 249 22.40 26.19 -36.19
CA GLY A 249 20.95 26.31 -36.08
C GLY A 249 20.45 27.58 -36.77
N THR A 250 19.71 27.45 -37.87
CA THR A 250 18.93 28.56 -38.41
C THR A 250 17.75 28.83 -37.49
N TYR A 251 17.64 30.07 -37.01
CA TYR A 251 16.39 30.57 -36.43
C TYR A 251 15.44 30.86 -37.59
N ASP A 252 14.47 29.98 -37.81
CA ASP A 252 13.29 30.35 -38.61
C ASP A 252 12.45 31.29 -37.75
N VAL A 253 12.37 32.55 -38.18
CA VAL A 253 11.52 33.62 -37.61
C VAL A 253 10.10 33.50 -38.15
#